data_AF-A0A5K3F0W5-F1
#
_entry.id   AF-A0A5K3F0W5-F1
#
_cell.length_a   1.000
_cell.length_b   1.000
_cell.length_c   1.000
_cell.angle_alpha   90.00
_cell.angle_beta   90.00
_cell.angle_gamma   90.00
#
_symmetry.space_group_name_H-M   'P 1'
#
loop_
_entity.id
_entity.type
_entity.pdbx_description
1 polymer ?
#
loop_
_entity_poly.entity_id
_entity_poly.type
_entity_poly.pdbx_seq_one_letter_code
_entity_poly.pdbx_strand_id
1 'polypeptide(L)'
;PQILSDNGYVELLDKITTVLHPDACVCKGTLQMRVQKCFAIKAGVNVLLDLTRRAYAEQVDDISRYVKTLARAHHLPLRVAYTKARGFFIQIPEQALSAMPRGATA
;
A
#
# COMPACT_ATOMS: atom_id res chain seq x y z
N PRO A 1 -20.43 -25.36 17.99
CA PRO A 1 -19.80 -25.09 19.31
C PRO A 1 -20.57 -23.99 20.06
N GLN A 2 -21.30 -24.36 21.12
CA GLN A 2 -22.17 -23.47 21.91
C GLN A 2 -21.45 -22.28 22.60
N ILE A 3 -20.11 -22.30 22.64
CA ILE A 3 -19.27 -21.28 23.29
C ILE A 3 -19.31 -19.94 22.53
N LEU A 4 -19.51 -19.95 21.21
CA LEU A 4 -19.63 -18.73 20.38
C LEU A 4 -21.06 -18.18 20.33
N SER A 5 -22.00 -18.81 21.04
CA SER A 5 -23.41 -18.41 21.08
C SER A 5 -23.73 -17.49 22.26
N ASP A 6 -22.73 -17.13 23.06
CA ASP A 6 -22.87 -16.15 24.12
C ASP A 6 -23.12 -14.76 23.51
N ASN A 7 -24.19 -14.10 23.98
CA ASN A 7 -24.61 -12.79 23.52
C ASN A 7 -23.49 -11.73 23.70
N GLY A 8 -22.58 -11.95 24.66
CA GLY A 8 -21.41 -11.09 24.86
C GLY A 8 -20.47 -11.04 23.65
N TYR A 9 -20.34 -12.12 22.87
CA TYR A 9 -19.52 -12.10 21.64
C TYR A 9 -20.17 -11.30 20.52
N VAL A 10 -21.50 -11.34 20.42
CA VAL A 10 -22.24 -10.57 19.42
C VAL A 10 -22.10 -9.07 19.70
N GLU A 11 -22.28 -8.67 20.95
CA GLU A 11 -22.11 -7.27 21.37
C GLU A 11 -20.65 -6.79 21.21
N LEU A 12 -19.68 -7.64 21.51
CA LEU A 12 -18.27 -7.33 21.31
C LEU A 12 -17.95 -7.16 19.82
N LEU A 13 -18.45 -8.07 18.98
CA LEU A 13 -18.26 -8.01 17.55
C LEU A 13 -18.88 -6.74 16.96
N ASP A 14 -20.10 -6.39 17.36
CA ASP A 14 -20.77 -5.16 16.94
C ASP A 14 -19.95 -3.91 17.30
N LYS A 15 -19.47 -3.83 18.54
CA LYS A 15 -18.59 -2.74 18.98
C LYS A 15 -17.32 -2.64 18.14
N ILE A 16 -16.66 -3.77 17.84
CA ILE A 16 -15.44 -3.78 17.03
C ILE A 16 -15.72 -3.36 15.58
N THR A 17 -16.81 -3.82 14.98
CA THR A 17 -17.15 -3.50 13.59
C THR A 17 -17.67 -2.07 13.42
N THR A 18 -18.05 -1.37 14.51
CA THR A 18 -18.34 0.06 14.43
C THR A 18 -17.15 0.86 13.91
N VAL A 19 -15.91 0.49 14.29
CA VAL A 19 -14.68 1.20 13.93
C VAL A 19 -13.88 0.56 12.80
N LEU A 20 -13.96 -0.76 12.59
CA LEU A 20 -13.20 -1.44 11.55
C LEU A 20 -13.80 -1.26 10.15
N HIS A 21 -12.96 -1.00 9.16
CA HIS A 21 -13.35 -1.00 7.75
C HIS A 21 -13.77 -2.43 7.33
N PRO A 22 -14.88 -2.60 6.59
CA PRO A 22 -15.39 -3.93 6.21
C PRO A 22 -14.39 -4.75 5.39
N ASP A 23 -13.57 -4.07 4.58
CA ASP A 23 -12.55 -4.73 3.73
C ASP A 23 -11.20 -4.95 4.44
N ALA A 24 -11.10 -4.63 5.74
CA ALA A 24 -9.88 -4.82 6.49
C ALA A 24 -9.54 -6.31 6.57
N CYS A 25 -8.44 -6.71 5.93
CA CYS A 25 -8.07 -8.11 5.82
C CYS A 25 -6.56 -8.34 5.86
N VAL A 26 -6.17 -9.59 6.11
CA VAL A 26 -4.77 -9.99 6.10
C VAL A 26 -4.35 -10.30 4.66
N CYS A 27 -3.59 -9.40 4.03
CA CYS A 27 -3.04 -9.61 2.69
C CYS A 27 -1.61 -10.19 2.69
N LYS A 28 -1.24 -10.87 1.59
CA LYS A 28 0.15 -11.30 1.37
C LYS A 28 1.00 -10.11 0.88
N GLY A 29 2.27 -10.05 1.29
CA GLY A 29 3.22 -9.02 0.86
C GLY A 29 3.31 -7.84 1.82
N THR A 30 4.55 -7.39 2.07
CA THR A 30 4.85 -6.41 3.13
C THR A 30 4.18 -5.06 2.92
N LEU A 31 4.17 -4.53 1.70
CA LEU A 31 3.57 -3.23 1.41
C LEU A 31 2.05 -3.28 1.52
N GLN A 32 1.40 -4.29 0.91
CA GLN A 32 -0.05 -4.47 1.00
C GLN A 32 -0.51 -4.63 2.45
N MET A 33 0.23 -5.38 3.27
CA MET A 33 -0.06 -5.50 4.70
C MET A 33 0.05 -4.16 5.43
N ARG A 34 1.00 -3.30 5.08
CA ARG A 34 1.09 -1.94 5.65
C ARG A 34 -0.12 -1.08 5.26
N VAL A 35 -0.54 -1.15 3.99
CA VAL A 35 -1.73 -0.45 3.51
C VAL A 35 -2.96 -0.95 4.29
N GLN A 36 -3.18 -2.26 4.36
CA GLN A 36 -4.29 -2.84 5.13
C GLN A 36 -4.31 -2.34 6.58
N LYS A 37 -3.17 -2.34 7.27
CA LYS A 37 -3.08 -1.81 8.64
C LYS A 37 -3.39 -0.31 8.74
N CYS A 38 -2.92 0.48 7.78
CA CYS A 38 -3.14 1.93 7.76
C CYS A 38 -4.62 2.29 7.58
N PHE A 39 -5.33 1.52 6.75
CA PHE A 39 -6.74 1.76 6.40
C PHE A 39 -7.73 0.83 7.10
N ALA A 40 -7.29 0.07 8.12
CA ALA A 40 -8.14 -0.88 8.84
C ALA A 40 -9.26 -0.22 9.65
N ILE A 41 -9.10 1.02 10.10
CA ILE A 41 -10.14 1.80 10.79
C ILE A 41 -10.90 2.62 9.75
N LYS A 42 -12.24 2.69 9.85
CA LYS A 42 -13.09 3.53 8.98
C LYS A 42 -12.62 4.99 8.96
N ALA A 43 -12.88 5.67 7.85
CA ALA A 43 -12.73 7.12 7.78
C ALA A 43 -13.77 7.81 8.69
N GLY A 44 -13.45 8.99 9.19
CA GLY A 44 -14.30 9.79 10.07
C GLY A 44 -14.25 9.40 11.54
N VAL A 45 -13.61 8.29 11.90
CA VAL A 45 -13.44 7.86 13.32
C VAL A 45 -12.44 8.76 14.05
N ASN A 46 -11.38 9.19 13.36
CA ASN A 46 -10.36 10.07 13.93
C ASN A 46 -9.78 10.99 12.86
N VAL A 47 -9.97 12.31 13.05
CA VAL A 47 -9.56 13.33 12.07
C VAL A 47 -8.05 13.35 11.84
N LEU A 48 -7.25 13.17 12.89
CA LEU A 48 -5.79 13.17 12.77
C LEU A 48 -5.30 11.94 12.00
N LEU A 49 -5.93 10.78 12.23
CA LEU A 49 -5.65 9.55 11.50
C LEU A 49 -5.98 9.71 10.01
N ASP A 50 -7.11 10.34 9.68
CA ASP A 50 -7.51 10.59 8.30
C ASP A 50 -6.58 11.58 7.58
N LEU A 51 -6.14 12.64 8.28
CA LEU A 51 -5.14 13.56 7.76
C LEU A 51 -3.81 12.83 7.48
N THR A 52 -3.37 11.99 8.42
CA THR A 52 -2.13 11.22 8.29
C THR A 52 -2.21 10.21 7.14
N ARG A 53 -3.36 9.54 6.95
CA ARG A 53 -3.61 8.63 5.82
C ARG A 53 -3.54 9.35 4.48
N ARG A 54 -4.12 10.55 4.40
CA ARG A 54 -4.08 11.37 3.20
C ARG A 54 -2.65 11.75 2.85
N ALA A 55 -1.89 12.26 3.82
CA ALA A 55 -0.47 12.59 3.62
C ALA A 55 0.35 11.36 3.19
N TYR A 56 0.07 10.18 3.76
CA TYR A 56 0.71 8.93 3.34
C TYR A 56 0.39 8.57 1.88
N ALA A 57 -0.89 8.63 1.48
CA ALA A 57 -1.30 8.33 0.12
C ALA A 57 -0.68 9.31 -0.89
N GLU A 58 -0.69 10.61 -0.58
CA GLU A 58 -0.06 11.65 -1.38
C GLU A 58 1.44 11.40 -1.54
N GLN A 59 2.14 11.03 -0.46
CA GLN A 59 3.58 10.73 -0.51
C GLN A 59 3.89 9.50 -1.38
N VAL A 60 3.08 8.44 -1.32
CA VAL A 60 3.26 7.24 -2.15
C VAL A 60 2.98 7.54 -3.62
N ASP A 61 1.99 8.39 -3.90
CA ASP A 61 1.67 8.86 -5.25
C ASP A 61 2.79 9.74 -5.82
N ASP A 62 3.37 10.63 -5.02
CA ASP A 62 4.48 11.48 -5.43
C ASP A 62 5.73 10.66 -5.76
N ILE A 63 6.06 9.64 -4.95
CA ILE A 63 7.13 8.67 -5.26
C ILE A 63 6.86 8.02 -6.62
N SER A 64 5.63 7.55 -6.84
CA SER A 64 5.23 6.88 -8.08
C SER A 64 5.31 7.81 -9.29
N ARG A 65 4.89 9.07 -9.14
CA ARG A 65 4.96 10.10 -10.19
C ARG A 65 6.41 10.48 -10.52
N TYR A 66 7.26 10.59 -9.50
CA TYR A 66 8.67 10.89 -9.67
C TYR A 66 9.38 9.80 -10.48
N VAL A 67 9.19 8.52 -10.12
CA VAL A 67 9.80 7.40 -10.86
C VAL A 67 9.29 7.30 -12.29
N LYS A 68 7.98 7.54 -12.54
CA LYS A 68 7.43 7.62 -13.91
C LYS A 68 8.05 8.75 -14.73
N THR A 69 8.37 9.87 -14.09
CA THR A 69 9.01 11.02 -14.76
C THR A 69 10.45 10.69 -15.13
N LEU A 70 11.22 10.07 -14.23
CA LEU A 70 12.57 9.58 -14.52
C LEU A 70 12.57 8.52 -15.63
N ALA A 71 11.61 7.59 -15.60
CA ALA A 71 11.46 6.54 -16.63
C ALA A 71 11.32 7.15 -18.02
N ARG A 72 10.46 8.18 -18.14
CA ARG A 72 10.26 8.91 -19.41
C ARG A 72 11.50 9.71 -19.82
N ALA A 73 12.10 10.45 -18.88
CA ALA A 73 13.26 11.29 -19.18
C ALA A 73 14.46 10.47 -19.70
N HIS A 74 14.72 9.32 -19.08
CA HIS A 74 15.87 8.48 -19.43
C HIS A 74 15.53 7.32 -20.38
N HIS A 75 14.27 7.18 -20.78
CA HIS A 75 13.81 6.09 -21.65
C HIS A 75 14.15 4.71 -21.05
N LEU A 76 14.07 4.59 -19.72
CA LEU A 76 14.40 3.36 -18.98
C LEU A 76 13.12 2.76 -18.36
N PRO A 77 13.01 1.42 -18.27
CA PRO A 77 11.86 0.75 -17.68
C PRO A 77 11.90 0.74 -16.14
N LEU A 78 11.91 1.93 -15.54
CA LEU A 78 11.95 2.09 -14.08
C LEU A 78 10.59 1.77 -13.45
N ARG A 79 10.60 1.06 -12.32
CA ARG A 79 9.42 0.83 -11.47
C ARG A 79 9.72 1.14 -10.00
N VAL A 80 8.68 1.54 -9.27
CA VAL A 80 8.75 1.61 -7.80
C VAL A 80 8.64 0.21 -7.24
N ALA A 81 9.49 -0.14 -6.29
CA ALA A 81 9.41 -1.37 -5.53
C ALA A 81 9.58 -1.07 -4.03
N TYR A 82 9.18 -2.02 -3.18
CA TYR A 82 9.23 -1.87 -1.73
C TYR A 82 9.69 -3.16 -1.05
N THR A 83 10.58 -3.06 -0.05
CA THR A 83 10.84 -4.15 0.91
C THR A 83 10.90 -3.61 2.33
N LYS A 84 10.68 -4.49 3.31
CA LYS A 84 10.80 -4.12 4.74
C LYS A 84 12.18 -3.52 5.07
N ALA A 85 13.23 -4.07 4.46
CA ALA A 85 14.61 -3.69 4.73
C ALA A 85 15.05 -2.39 4.03
N ARG A 86 14.56 -2.11 2.81
CA ARG A 86 15.00 -0.96 2.01
C ARG A 86 14.00 0.20 1.96
N GLY A 87 12.77 -0.01 2.40
CA GLY A 87 11.70 0.93 2.11
C GLY A 87 11.39 0.94 0.61
N PHE A 88 11.02 2.11 0.09
CA PHE A 88 10.80 2.32 -1.34
C PHE A 88 12.13 2.50 -2.09
N PHE A 89 12.26 1.87 -3.25
CA PHE A 89 13.41 2.01 -4.12
C PHE A 89 13.01 1.91 -5.59
N ILE A 90 13.86 2.43 -6.48
CA ILE A 90 13.72 2.26 -7.91
C ILE A 90 14.27 0.90 -8.30
N GLN A 91 13.50 0.15 -9.08
CA GLN A 91 13.92 -1.13 -9.65
C GLN A 91 13.88 -1.06 -11.18
N ILE A 92 14.85 -1.68 -11.81
CA ILE A 92 14.87 -1.95 -13.25
C ILE A 92 14.70 -3.47 -13.42
N PRO A 93 13.60 -3.95 -14.03
CA PRO A 93 13.44 -5.36 -14.34
C PRO A 93 14.41 -5.77 -15.44
N GLU A 94 15.19 -6.83 -15.21
CA GLU A 94 16.16 -7.35 -16.18
C GLU A 94 15.51 -7.66 -17.54
N GLN A 95 14.33 -8.28 -17.53
CA GLN A 95 13.56 -8.59 -18.75
C GLN A 95 13.24 -7.34 -19.57
N ALA A 96 12.89 -6.23 -18.91
CA ALA A 96 12.56 -4.98 -19.57
C ALA A 96 13.81 -4.26 -20.10
N LEU A 97 14.94 -4.42 -19.42
CA LEU A 97 16.22 -3.90 -19.88
C LEU A 97 16.72 -4.66 -21.13
N SER A 98 16.61 -5.99 -21.14
CA SER A 98 17.02 -6.84 -22.26
C SER A 98 16.18 -6.63 -23.52
N ALA A 99 14.92 -6.19 -23.37
CA ALA A 99 14.04 -5.85 -24.48
C ALA A 99 14.35 -4.47 -25.10
N MET A 100 15.17 -3.64 -24.46
CA MET A 100 15.57 -2.36 -25.05
C MET A 100 16.60 -2.57 -26.16
N PRO A 101 16.44 -1.90 -27.31
CA PRO A 101 17.39 -1.97 -28.40
C PRO A 101 18.78 -1.53 -27.91
N ARG A 102 19.78 -2.41 -28.06
CA ARG A 102 21.18 -2.08 -27.79
C ARG A 102 21.63 -1.05 -28.81
N GLY A 103 21.57 0.24 -28.48
CA GLY A 103 22.08 1.29 -29.37
C GLY A 103 21.48 2.69 -29.25
N ALA A 104 20.50 2.95 -28.38
CA ALA A 104 20.08 4.33 -28.11
C ALA A 104 20.95 4.98 -27.02
N THR A 105 22.26 5.06 -27.28
CA THR A 105 23.09 6.08 -26.63
C THR A 105 22.78 7.40 -27.33
N ALA A 106 22.33 8.38 -26.55
CA ALA A 106 22.25 9.77 -26.94
C ALA A 106 23.59 10.28 -27.51
#